data_AF-A0A926U7P2-F1
#
_entry.id   AF-A0A926U7P2-F1
#
_cell.length_a   1.000
_cell.length_b   1.000
_cell.length_c   1.000
_cell.angle_alpha   90.00
_cell.angle_beta   90.00
_cell.angle_gamma   90.00
#
_symmetry.space_group_name_H-M   'P 1'
#
loop_
_entity.id
_entity.type
_entity.pdbx_description
1 polymer ?
#
loop_
_entity_poly.entity_id
_entity_poly.type
_entity_poly.pdbx_seq_one_letter_code
_entity_poly.pdbx_strand_id
1 'polypeptide(L)'
;MFCYNSNPWKDEETLRLIARGVITYSNNLDRGNPPNAYPPSLVKGLRYLRLACKQHKIEEPMGSAELLRWCQEKPLRTWPLSLYPNSVGWGSDLLIDPDTRQPTPICESWAYLEQVEQ
;
A
#
# COMPACT_ATOMS: atom_id res chain seq x y z
N MET A 1 10.80 -26.20 10.11
CA MET A 1 10.99 -24.74 9.93
C MET A 1 10.37 -24.39 8.59
N PHE A 2 9.11 -23.93 8.58
CA PHE A 2 8.40 -23.64 7.33
C PHE A 2 8.78 -22.23 6.86
N CYS A 3 9.76 -22.15 5.97
CA CYS A 3 10.03 -20.95 5.18
C CYS A 3 8.89 -20.83 4.17
N TYR A 4 7.83 -20.09 4.50
CA TYR A 4 6.78 -19.79 3.52
C TYR A 4 7.32 -18.67 2.61
N ASN A 5 7.53 -19.03 1.34
CA ASN A 5 7.85 -18.11 0.24
C ASN A 5 6.88 -16.93 0.27
N SER A 6 7.39 -15.70 0.38
CA SER A 6 6.62 -14.51 -0.01
C SER A 6 6.08 -14.77 -1.42
N ASN A 7 4.76 -14.65 -1.57
CA ASN A 7 4.11 -14.90 -2.86
C ASN A 7 4.01 -13.55 -3.56
N PRO A 8 4.83 -13.27 -4.59
CA PRO A 8 4.92 -11.95 -5.20
C PRO A 8 3.57 -11.45 -5.75
N TRP A 9 2.72 -12.37 -6.23
CA TRP A 9 1.36 -12.04 -6.67
C TRP A 9 0.49 -11.49 -5.53
N LYS A 10 0.63 -12.02 -4.31
CA LYS A 10 -0.09 -11.52 -3.12
C LYS A 10 0.47 -10.19 -2.64
N ASP A 11 1.77 -9.98 -2.77
CA ASP A 11 2.44 -8.76 -2.33
C ASP A 11 2.11 -7.59 -3.27
N GLU A 12 2.09 -7.83 -4.58
CA GLU A 12 1.58 -6.86 -5.56
C GLU A 12 0.10 -6.54 -5.31
N GLU A 13 -0.75 -7.55 -5.10
CA GLU A 13 -2.16 -7.33 -4.78
C GLU A 13 -2.34 -6.54 -3.48
N THR A 14 -1.50 -6.79 -2.48
CA THR A 14 -1.47 -6.00 -1.23
C THR A 14 -1.18 -4.54 -1.53
N LEU A 15 -0.19 -4.26 -2.37
CA LEU A 15 0.15 -2.90 -2.77
C LEU A 15 -0.96 -2.24 -3.59
N ARG A 16 -1.59 -2.94 -4.54
CA ARG A 16 -2.75 -2.44 -5.30
C ARG A 16 -3.92 -2.07 -4.39
N LEU A 17 -4.24 -2.93 -3.42
CA LEU A 17 -5.30 -2.67 -2.44
C LEU A 17 -5.02 -1.42 -1.61
N ILE A 18 -3.78 -1.23 -1.18
CA ILE A 18 -3.37 -0.05 -0.41
C ILE A 18 -3.46 1.19 -1.28
N ALA A 19 -2.88 1.17 -2.49
CA ALA A 19 -2.91 2.28 -3.44
C ALA A 19 -4.35 2.72 -3.78
N ARG A 20 -5.21 1.76 -4.12
CA ARG A 20 -6.64 2.02 -4.35
C ARG A 20 -7.33 2.57 -3.10
N GLY A 21 -6.97 2.06 -1.93
CA GLY A 21 -7.45 2.56 -0.64
C GLY A 21 -7.06 4.01 -0.37
N VAL A 22 -5.82 4.39 -0.67
CA VAL A 22 -5.30 5.75 -0.53
C VAL A 22 -6.04 6.72 -1.45
N ILE A 23 -6.18 6.39 -2.74
CA ILE A 23 -6.91 7.23 -3.70
C ILE A 23 -8.38 7.39 -3.30
N THR A 24 -9.04 6.28 -2.95
CA THR A 24 -10.44 6.32 -2.52
C THR A 24 -10.60 7.16 -1.24
N TYR A 25 -9.65 7.06 -0.31
CA TYR A 25 -9.66 7.86 0.91
C TYR A 25 -9.47 9.35 0.61
N SER A 26 -8.50 9.71 -0.23
CA SER A 26 -8.26 11.10 -0.66
C SER A 26 -9.52 11.71 -1.31
N ASN A 27 -10.09 11.01 -2.29
CA ASN A 27 -11.32 11.43 -2.96
C ASN A 27 -12.51 11.59 -2.00
N ASN A 28 -12.58 10.76 -0.94
CA ASN A 28 -13.62 10.88 0.08
C ASN A 28 -13.42 12.14 0.93
N LEU A 29 -12.18 12.47 1.30
CA LEU A 29 -11.86 13.71 2.02
C LEU A 29 -12.22 14.94 1.20
N ASP A 30 -11.88 14.95 -0.09
CA ASP A 30 -12.21 16.07 -1.00
C ASP A 30 -13.73 16.28 -1.14
N ARG A 31 -14.51 15.21 -0.97
CA ARG A 31 -15.98 15.24 -0.96
C ARG A 31 -16.57 15.62 0.40
N GLY A 32 -15.75 15.87 1.42
CA GLY A 32 -16.18 16.24 2.76
C GLY A 32 -16.62 15.07 3.65
N ASN A 33 -16.28 13.82 3.28
CA ASN A 33 -16.53 12.66 4.15
C ASN A 33 -15.64 12.72 5.40
N PRO A 34 -16.08 12.13 6.53
CA PRO A 34 -15.31 12.18 7.76
C PRO A 34 -13.98 11.42 7.63
N PRO A 35 -12.87 11.92 8.21
CA PRO A 35 -11.53 11.37 8.02
C PRO A 35 -11.30 9.99 8.67
N ASN A 36 -12.25 9.49 9.45
CA ASN A 36 -12.20 8.14 10.03
C ASN A 36 -12.93 7.09 9.17
N ALA A 37 -13.56 7.49 8.06
CA ALA A 37 -14.23 6.58 7.13
C ALA A 37 -13.24 5.94 6.16
N TYR A 38 -12.45 4.98 6.65
CA TYR A 38 -11.45 4.29 5.84
C TYR A 38 -12.10 3.35 4.81
N PRO A 39 -11.67 3.39 3.53
CA PRO A 39 -12.20 2.50 2.49
C PRO A 39 -11.92 1.02 2.78
N PRO A 40 -12.80 0.09 2.34
CA PRO A 40 -12.59 -1.35 2.53
C PRO A 40 -11.27 -1.87 1.93
N SER A 41 -10.83 -1.32 0.80
CA SER A 41 -9.55 -1.64 0.16
C SER A 41 -8.36 -1.31 1.06
N LEU A 42 -8.37 -0.16 1.71
CA LEU A 42 -7.31 0.26 2.64
C LEU A 42 -7.24 -0.66 3.86
N VAL A 43 -8.39 -1.01 4.44
CA VAL A 43 -8.48 -1.93 5.59
C VAL A 43 -8.02 -3.35 5.21
N LYS A 44 -8.37 -3.82 4.00
CA LYS A 44 -7.93 -5.13 3.50
C LYS A 44 -6.42 -5.14 3.23
N GLY A 45 -5.89 -4.10 2.57
CA GLY A 45 -4.47 -3.93 2.32
C GLY A 45 -3.65 -3.88 3.61
N LEU A 46 -4.12 -3.16 4.62
CA LEU A 46 -3.51 -3.14 5.96
C LEU A 46 -3.36 -4.56 6.55
N ARG A 47 -4.39 -5.39 6.46
CA ARG A 47 -4.35 -6.75 7.01
C ARG A 47 -3.28 -7.60 6.34
N TYR A 48 -3.12 -7.48 5.03
CA TYR A 48 -2.10 -8.22 4.29
C TYR A 48 -0.70 -7.67 4.54
N LEU A 49 -0.54 -6.34 4.61
CA LEU A 49 0.74 -5.74 4.97
C LEU A 49 1.20 -6.16 6.37
N ARG A 50 0.29 -6.21 7.36
CA ARG A 50 0.59 -6.74 8.70
C ARG A 50 1.08 -8.17 8.68
N LEU A 51 0.43 -9.01 7.87
CA LEU A 51 0.88 -10.40 7.71
C LEU A 51 2.32 -10.44 7.19
N ALA A 52 2.64 -9.61 6.20
CA ALA A 52 3.98 -9.49 5.65
C ALA A 52 4.99 -8.93 6.69
N CYS A 53 4.64 -7.86 7.43
CA CYS A 53 5.44 -7.34 8.54
C CYS A 53 5.80 -8.45 9.56
N LYS A 54 4.82 -9.26 9.97
CA LYS A 54 5.03 -10.38 10.90
C LYS A 54 5.97 -11.44 10.34
N GLN A 55 5.87 -11.75 9.05
CA GLN A 55 6.76 -12.70 8.39
C GLN A 55 8.21 -12.20 8.36
N HIS A 56 8.39 -10.90 8.09
CA HIS A 56 9.69 -10.25 8.01
C HIS A 56 10.22 -9.74 9.37
N LYS A 57 9.48 -9.91 10.47
CA LYS A 57 9.79 -9.40 11.82
C LYS A 57 10.04 -7.88 11.85
N ILE A 58 9.27 -7.15 11.05
CA ILE A 58 9.28 -5.68 11.02
C ILE A 58 8.07 -5.18 11.80
N GLU A 59 8.20 -4.01 12.43
CA GLU A 59 7.09 -3.32 13.08
C GLU A 59 5.93 -3.08 12.09
N GLU A 60 4.72 -3.39 12.51
CA GLU A 60 3.52 -3.29 11.68
C GLU A 60 2.69 -2.06 12.04
N PRO A 61 2.04 -1.38 11.07
CA PRO A 61 1.19 -0.25 11.39
C PRO A 61 -0.02 -0.67 12.24
N MET A 62 -0.28 0.01 13.35
CA MET A 62 -1.34 -0.28 14.33
C MET A 62 -2.76 0.07 13.86
N GLY A 63 -2.92 0.84 12.77
CA GLY A 63 -4.22 1.11 12.17
C GLY A 63 -4.14 1.78 10.80
N SER A 64 -5.30 2.07 10.20
CA SER A 64 -5.38 2.72 8.88
C SER A 64 -4.77 4.12 8.86
N ALA A 65 -4.92 4.89 9.95
CA ALA A 65 -4.26 6.19 10.09
C ALA A 65 -2.73 6.07 9.99
N GLU A 66 -2.17 5.08 10.70
CA GLU A 66 -0.73 4.82 10.67
C GLU A 66 -0.28 4.25 9.33
N LEU A 67 -1.12 3.46 8.65
CA LEU A 67 -0.84 3.04 7.28
C LEU A 67 -0.77 4.23 6.32
N LEU A 68 -1.64 5.23 6.45
CA LEU A 68 -1.56 6.45 5.63
C LEU A 68 -0.25 7.19 5.91
N ARG A 69 0.15 7.30 7.18
CA ARG A 69 1.45 7.86 7.56
C ARG A 69 2.61 7.04 7.00
N TRP A 70 2.53 5.72 7.04
CA TRP A 70 3.50 4.81 6.43
C TRP A 70 3.65 5.05 4.93
N CYS A 71 2.53 5.26 4.23
CA CYS A 71 2.50 5.59 2.80
C CYS A 71 3.19 6.93 2.47
N GLN A 72 3.25 7.84 3.45
CA GLN A 72 3.87 9.16 3.35
C GLN A 72 5.36 9.16 3.76
N GLU A 73 5.78 8.27 4.66
CA GLU A 73 7.11 8.32 5.27
C GLU A 73 8.06 7.22 4.77
N LYS A 74 7.55 6.09 4.29
CA LYS A 74 8.36 4.91 3.98
C LYS A 74 8.38 4.62 2.48
N PRO A 75 9.56 4.71 1.82
CA PRO A 75 9.72 4.37 0.41
C PRO A 75 9.32 2.93 0.11
N LEU A 76 8.73 2.66 -1.06
CA LEU A 76 8.23 1.34 -1.43
C LEU A 76 9.28 0.23 -1.32
N ARG A 77 10.56 0.49 -1.64
CA ARG A 77 11.64 -0.50 -1.48
C ARG A 77 11.88 -0.98 -0.05
N THR A 78 11.43 -0.22 0.95
CA THR A 78 11.61 -0.56 2.38
C THR A 78 10.43 -1.34 2.95
N TRP A 79 9.39 -1.58 2.15
CA TRP A 79 8.23 -2.32 2.60
C TRP A 79 8.56 -3.81 2.65
N PRO A 80 7.94 -4.58 3.57
CA PRO A 80 8.11 -6.02 3.66
C PRO A 80 7.35 -6.76 2.54
N LEU A 81 7.40 -6.26 1.31
CA LEU A 81 6.70 -6.82 0.15
C LEU A 81 7.73 -7.24 -0.91
N SER A 82 7.54 -8.42 -1.48
CA SER A 82 8.37 -8.95 -2.56
C SER A 82 7.69 -8.70 -3.90
N LEU A 83 7.99 -7.56 -4.52
CA LEU A 83 7.48 -7.21 -5.85
C LEU A 83 8.35 -7.81 -6.95
N TYR A 84 7.82 -7.94 -8.17
CA TYR A 84 8.63 -8.37 -9.31
C TYR A 84 9.70 -7.31 -9.66
N PRO A 85 10.86 -7.71 -10.20
CA PRO A 85 11.93 -6.76 -10.55
C PRO A 85 11.52 -5.65 -11.52
N ASN A 86 10.47 -5.88 -12.32
CA ASN A 86 9.96 -4.95 -13.32
C ASN A 86 8.67 -4.24 -12.87
N SER A 87 8.28 -4.35 -11.60
CA SER A 87 7.08 -3.70 -11.07
C SER A 87 7.27 -2.18 -11.03
N VAL A 88 6.16 -1.44 -11.21
CA VAL A 88 6.14 0.02 -11.29
C VAL A 88 6.71 0.68 -10.03
N GLY A 89 7.58 1.68 -10.18
CA GLY A 89 8.01 2.54 -9.06
C GLY A 89 8.80 1.81 -7.97
N TRP A 90 9.52 0.74 -8.32
CA TRP A 90 10.34 0.02 -7.35
C TRP A 90 11.61 0.84 -7.03
N GLY A 91 11.59 1.61 -5.94
CA GLY A 91 12.69 2.50 -5.59
C GLY A 91 12.47 3.36 -4.34
N SER A 92 12.78 4.65 -4.45
CA SER A 92 12.57 5.67 -3.40
C SER A 92 11.18 6.27 -3.36
N ASP A 93 10.28 5.78 -4.20
CA ASP A 93 8.95 6.33 -4.36
C ASP A 93 8.09 6.13 -3.11
N LEU A 94 7.30 7.16 -2.81
CA LEU A 94 6.26 7.16 -1.79
C LEU A 94 4.90 7.03 -2.45
N LEU A 95 3.91 6.47 -1.75
CA LEU A 95 2.53 6.43 -2.26
C LEU A 95 1.80 7.75 -2.01
N ILE A 96 2.15 8.46 -0.94
CA ILE A 96 1.58 9.76 -0.62
C ILE A 96 2.72 10.77 -0.61
N ASP A 97 2.51 11.87 -1.30
CA ASP A 97 3.45 12.98 -1.32
C ASP A 97 3.48 13.66 0.06
N PRO A 98 4.66 13.80 0.70
CA PRO A 98 4.74 14.29 2.07
C PRO A 98 4.34 15.75 2.25
N ASP A 99 4.44 16.55 1.20
CA ASP A 99 4.21 17.99 1.25
C ASP A 99 2.75 18.32 0.92
N THR A 100 2.21 17.71 -0.13
CA THR A 100 0.85 17.95 -0.63
C THR A 100 -0.19 17.06 0.04
N ARG A 101 0.23 15.94 0.66
CA ARG A 101 -0.62 14.88 1.20
C ARG A 101 -1.54 14.22 0.16
N GLN A 102 -1.21 14.37 -1.11
CA GLN A 102 -1.96 13.77 -2.21
C GLN A 102 -1.34 12.44 -2.64
N PRO A 103 -2.14 11.52 -3.23
CA PRO A 103 -1.61 10.33 -3.88
C PRO A 103 -0.57 10.70 -4.95
N THR A 104 0.57 10.00 -4.98
CA THR A 104 1.59 10.20 -6.01
C THR A 104 1.21 9.53 -7.33
N PRO A 105 1.84 9.89 -8.46
CA PRO A 105 1.63 9.19 -9.73
C PRO A 105 1.92 7.69 -9.67
N ILE A 106 2.83 7.27 -8.79
CA ILE A 106 3.11 5.85 -8.55
C ILE A 106 1.92 5.18 -7.83
N CYS A 107 1.31 5.85 -6.85
CA CYS A 107 0.08 5.35 -6.21
C CYS A 107 -1.06 5.20 -7.21
N GLU A 108 -1.29 6.20 -8.06
CA GLU A 108 -2.25 6.14 -9.17
C GLU A 108 -1.96 4.92 -10.07
N SER A 109 -0.71 4.76 -10.50
CA SER A 109 -0.30 3.64 -11.36
C SER A 109 -0.64 2.29 -10.73
N TRP A 110 -0.24 2.06 -9.47
CA TRP A 110 -0.53 0.81 -8.76
C TRP A 110 -2.02 0.54 -8.59
N ALA A 111 -2.83 1.57 -8.36
CA ALA A 111 -4.27 1.40 -8.16
C ALA A 111 -5.02 0.97 -9.44
N TYR A 112 -4.50 1.31 -10.61
CA TYR A 112 -5.11 1.05 -11.91
C TYR A 112 -4.37 0.02 -12.77
N LEU A 113 -3.37 -0.67 -12.21
CA LEU A 113 -2.80 -1.85 -12.85
C LEU A 113 -3.88 -2.92 -13.00
N GLU A 114 -4.40 -3.09 -14.20
CA GLU A 114 -5.24 -4.22 -14.55
C GLU A 114 -4.41 -5.51 -14.50
N GLN A 115 -4.98 -6.58 -13.95
CA GLN A 115 -4.31 -7.87 -13.96
C GLN A 115 -4.16 -8.33 -15.41
N VAL A 116 -2.94 -8.32 -15.92
CA VAL A 116 -2.62 -9.15 -17.08
C VAL A 116 -2.56 -10.58 -16.56
N GLU A 117 -3.71 -11.28 -16.59
CA GLU A 117 -3.74 -12.73 -16.40
C GLU A 117 -2.89 -13.38 -17.51
N GLN A 118 -1.87 -14.15 -17.10
CA GLN A 118 -1.20 -15.14 -17.95
C GLN A 118 -1.53 -16.53 -17.41
#